data_AF-A0A402DEJ8-F1
#
_entry.id   AF-A0A402DEJ8-F1
#
_cell.length_a   1.000
_cell.length_b   1.000
_cell.length_c   1.000
_cell.angle_alpha   90.00
_cell.angle_beta   90.00
_cell.angle_gamma   90.00
#
_symmetry.space_group_name_H-M   'P 1'
#
loop_
_entity.id
_entity.type
_entity.pdbx_description
1 polymer ?
#
loop_
_entity_poly.entity_id
_entity_poly.type
_entity_poly.pdbx_seq_one_letter_code
_entity_poly.pdbx_strand_id
1 'polypeptide(L)' 'MGFILVTNNRASMPVHLREHFNQNRHIPGIFILNQDLSIGDNLLELIVIAKGSFDNEYEDRIVHLPLT' A
#
# COMPACT_ATOMS: atom_id res chain seq x y z
N MET A 1 -14.27 -4.57 -9.08
CA MET A 1 -14.09 -4.12 -7.68
C MET A 1 -12.71 -4.57 -7.25
N GLY A 2 -11.77 -3.63 -7.09
CA GLY A 2 -10.43 -3.90 -6.58
C GLY A 2 -10.33 -3.54 -5.09
N PHE A 3 -9.25 -3.95 -4.44
CA PHE A 3 -8.91 -3.57 -3.07
C PHE A 3 -7.41 -3.30 -3.01
N ILE A 4 -6.98 -2.42 -2.12
CA ILE A 4 -5.55 -2.24 -1.78
C ILE A 4 -5.35 -2.71 -0.35
N LEU A 5 -4.25 -3.43 -0.09
CA LEU A 5 -3.91 -3.84 1.26
C LEU A 5 -3.31 -2.65 2.03
N VAL A 6 -3.88 -2.31 3.18
CA VAL A 6 -3.33 -1.31 4.10
C VAL A 6 -2.84 -2.02 5.36
N THR A 7 -1.59 -1.84 5.75
CA THR A 7 -0.98 -2.53 6.89
C THR A 7 0.09 -1.68 7.57
N ASN A 8 0.40 -1.96 8.83
CA ASN A 8 1.56 -1.40 9.53
C ASN A 8 2.74 -2.39 9.60
N ASN A 9 2.60 -3.58 9.02
CA ASN A 9 3.62 -4.62 9.07
C ASN A 9 4.73 -4.35 8.02
N ARG A 10 5.75 -3.61 8.42
CA ARG A 10 6.94 -3.34 7.59
C ARG A 10 7.85 -4.55 7.42
N ALA A 11 7.86 -5.46 8.38
CA ALA A 11 8.86 -6.51 8.47
C ALA A 11 8.59 -7.68 7.51
N SER A 12 7.34 -8.18 7.46
CA SER A 12 7.05 -9.39 6.68
C SER A 12 6.49 -9.12 5.28
N MET A 13 5.94 -7.92 5.01
CA MET A 13 5.34 -7.60 3.71
C MET A 13 6.30 -7.74 2.51
N PRO A 14 7.58 -7.34 2.59
CA PRO A 14 8.52 -7.54 1.47
C PRO A 14 8.76 -9.03 1.15
N VAL A 15 8.69 -9.91 2.14
CA VAL A 15 8.87 -11.35 1.95
C VAL A 15 7.65 -11.93 1.23
N HIS A 16 6.44 -11.61 1.69
CA HIS A 16 5.21 -12.05 1.03
C HIS A 16 5.11 -11.56 -0.41
N LEU A 17 5.51 -10.31 -0.69
CA LEU A 17 5.51 -9.79 -2.06
C LEU A 17 6.44 -10.59 -2.98
N ARG A 18 7.64 -10.93 -2.52
CA ARG A 18 8.58 -11.77 -3.27
C ARG A 18 7.99 -13.16 -3.55
N GLU A 19 7.28 -13.75 -2.60
CA GLU A 19 6.61 -15.04 -2.78
C GLU A 19 5.51 -14.98 -3.84
N HIS A 20 4.71 -13.91 -3.86
CA HIS A 20 3.69 -13.69 -4.89
C HIS A 20 4.32 -13.58 -6.29
N PHE A 21 5.40 -12.81 -6.44
CA PHE A 21 6.11 -12.70 -7.72
C PHE A 21 6.73 -14.02 -8.18
N ASN A 22 7.33 -14.78 -7.28
CA ASN A 22 7.88 -16.10 -7.60
C ASN A 22 6.81 -17.09 -8.10
N GLN A 23 5.54 -16.84 -7.79
CA GLN A 23 4.39 -17.62 -8.28
C GLN A 23 3.76 -17.02 -9.54
N ASN A 24 4.38 -16.02 -10.18
CA ASN A 24 3.82 -15.22 -11.29
C ASN A 24 2.42 -14.64 -10.95
N ARG A 25 2.25 -14.19 -9.70
CA ARG A 25 1.01 -13.54 -9.24
C ARG A 25 1.25 -12.05 -9.07
N HIS A 26 0.24 -11.27 -9.48
CA HIS A 26 0.18 -9.83 -9.23
C HIS A 26 -0.50 -9.56 -7.89
N ILE A 27 -0.16 -8.43 -7.28
CA ILE A 27 -0.85 -7.88 -6.12
C ILE A 27 -1.44 -6.51 -6.49
N PRO A 28 -2.61 -6.14 -5.93
CA PRO A 28 -3.25 -4.87 -6.30
C PRO A 28 -2.53 -3.63 -5.73
N GLY A 29 -1.59 -3.81 -4.81
CA GLY A 29 -0.82 -2.75 -4.15
C GLY A 29 -0.89 -2.85 -2.62
N ILE A 30 0.14 -2.33 -1.94
CA ILE A 30 0.24 -2.31 -0.48
C ILE A 30 0.60 -0.89 0.00
N PHE A 31 -0.22 -0.32 0.88
CA PHE A 31 0.13 0.87 1.65
C PHE A 31 0.59 0.49 3.05
N ILE A 32 1.78 0.97 3.42
CA ILE A 32 2.35 0.84 4.75
C ILE A 32 2.06 2.12 5.53
N LEU A 33 1.26 1.99 6.59
CA LEU A 33 0.94 3.08 7.50
C LEU A 33 2.21 3.63 8.17
N ASN A 34 2.18 4.93 8.46
CA ASN A 34 3.18 5.56 9.31
C ASN A 34 2.74 5.46 10.78
N GLN A 35 3.57 4.85 11.63
CA GLN A 35 3.28 4.74 13.06
C GLN A 35 3.51 6.05 13.82
N ASP A 36 4.26 6.99 13.23
CA ASP A 36 4.51 8.32 13.79
C ASP A 36 3.35 9.28 13.51
N LEU A 37 2.48 8.96 12.54
CA LEU A 37 1.27 9.71 12.23
C LEU A 37 0.09 9.21 13.04
N SER A 38 -0.84 10.11 13.37
CA SER A 38 -2.11 9.69 13.94
C SER A 38 -2.91 8.85 12.93
N ILE A 39 -3.89 8.09 13.41
CA ILE A 39 -4.83 7.38 12.52
C ILE A 39 -5.56 8.38 11.59
N GLY A 40 -5.88 9.57 12.10
CA GLY A 40 -6.52 10.63 11.32
C GLY A 40 -5.65 11.11 10.17
N ASP A 41 -4.37 11.36 10.44
CA ASP A 41 -3.42 11.82 9.41
C ASP A 41 -3.17 10.75 8.36
N ASN A 42 -3.01 9.48 8.76
CA ASN A 42 -2.91 8.36 7.81
C ASN A 42 -4.17 8.24 6.94
N LEU A 43 -5.36 8.45 7.51
CA LEU A 43 -6.63 8.44 6.76
C LEU A 43 -6.70 9.59 5.75
N LEU A 44 -6.25 10.79 6.13
CA LEU A 44 -6.21 11.93 5.23
C LEU A 44 -5.30 11.67 4.02
N GLU A 45 -4.11 11.12 4.24
CA GLU A 45 -3.20 10.70 3.17
C GLU A 45 -3.88 9.70 2.21
N LEU A 46 -4.52 8.66 2.75
CA LEU A 46 -5.24 7.66 1.94
C LEU A 46 -6.39 8.28 1.13
N ILE A 47 -7.10 9.26 1.69
CA ILE A 47 -8.17 9.98 0.98
C ILE A 47 -7.60 10.83 -0.16
N VAL A 48 -6.47 11.50 0.05
CA VAL A 48 -5.80 12.28 -1.00
C VAL A 48 -5.34 11.36 -2.13
N ILE A 49 -4.71 10.23 -1.79
CA ILE A 49 -4.27 9.21 -2.75
C ILE A 49 -5.44 8.71 -3.58
N ALA A 50 -6.52 8.26 -2.94
CA ALA A 50 -7.67 7.70 -3.64
C ALA A 50 -8.35 8.69 -4.60
N LYS A 51 -8.23 10.00 -4.35
CA LYS A 51 -8.77 11.05 -5.24
C LYS A 51 -7.87 11.35 -6.43
N GLY A 52 -6.56 11.18 -6.28
CA GLY A 52 -5.56 11.50 -7.32
C GLY A 52 -5.07 10.30 -8.12
N SER A 53 -5.37 9.08 -7.67
CA SER A 53 -4.81 7.86 -8.23
C SER A 53 -5.41 7.49 -9.59
N PHE A 54 -4.58 6.90 -10.45
CA PHE A 54 -5.01 6.26 -11.70
C PHE A 54 -5.25 4.77 -11.52
N ASP A 55 -5.97 4.18 -12.48
CA ASP A 55 -6.18 2.73 -12.53
C ASP A 55 -4.84 1.99 -12.54
N ASN A 56 -4.72 0.99 -11.66
CA ASN A 56 -3.54 0.11 -11.51
C ASN A 56 -2.22 0.83 -11.16
N GLU A 57 -2.25 2.10 -10.75
CA GLU A 57 -1.05 2.90 -10.43
C GLU A 57 -0.15 2.25 -9.37
N TYR A 58 -0.78 1.52 -8.43
CA TYR A 58 -0.12 0.88 -7.30
C TYR A 58 -0.02 -0.64 -7.42
N GLU A 59 -0.38 -1.20 -8.57
CA GLU A 59 -0.22 -2.64 -8.82
C GLU A 59 1.25 -3.02 -8.64
N ASP A 60 1.49 -4.15 -7.95
CA ASP A 60 2.83 -4.68 -7.70
C ASP A 60 3.77 -3.77 -6.91
N ARG A 61 3.24 -2.78 -6.19
CA ARG A 61 4.02 -1.81 -5.40
C ARG A 61 3.71 -1.87 -3.90
N ILE A 62 4.76 -1.62 -3.11
CA ILE A 62 4.66 -1.26 -1.70
C ILE A 62 4.99 0.22 -1.58
N VAL A 63 4.09 0.98 -0.97
CA VAL A 63 4.23 2.42 -0.77
C VAL A 63 4.15 2.71 0.73
N HIS A 64 5.05 3.55 1.24
CA HIS A 64 5.04 3.98 2.62
C HIS A 64 4.35 5.34 2.73
N LEU A 65 3.44 5.49 3.70
CA LEU A 65 2.84 6.78 4.01
C LEU A 65 3.75 7.62 4.92
N PRO A 66 3.63 8.96 4.90
CA PRO A 66 2.92 9.74 3.88
C PRO A 66 3.63 9.63 2.51
N LEU A 67 2.90 9.93 1.42
CA LEU A 67 3.54 10.04 0.10
C LEU A 67 4.32 11.36 -0.09
N THR A 68 4.14 12.29 0.85
CA THR A 68 4.64 13.66 0.83
C THR A 68 5.86 13.87 1.71
#